data_AF-G8F462-F1
#
_entry.id   AF-G8F462-F1
#
_cell.length_a   1.000
_cell.length_b   1.000
_cell.length_c   1.000
_cell.angle_alpha   90.00
_cell.angle_beta   90.00
_cell.angle_gamma   90.00
#
_symmetry.space_group_name_H-M   'P 1'
#
loop_
_entity.id
_entity.type
_entity.pdbx_description
1 polymer ?
#
loop_
_entity_poly.entity_id
_entity_poly.type
_entity_poly.pdbx_seq_one_letter_code
_entity_poly.pdbx_strand_id
1 'polypeptide(L)'
;MGFRLLCCVAFCLLGAGSVDCGVTQTPKHLITAIGQQVTLRCSPRSGDRSVYWYQQSLGQGLQFLIQYYNGEERAKGNILERFSAQQFADLHSELNLSSLELGDSALYFCASS
;
A
#
# COMPACT_ATOMS: atom_id res chain seq x y z
N MET A 1 29.46 -3.93 -57.40
CA MET A 1 29.90 -3.61 -56.02
C MET A 1 28.66 -3.37 -55.18
N GLY A 2 28.26 -4.38 -54.41
CA GLY A 2 27.02 -4.35 -53.63
C GLY A 2 27.19 -3.50 -52.38
N PHE A 3 26.40 -2.44 -52.25
CA PHE A 3 26.19 -1.79 -50.97
C PHE A 3 25.09 -2.54 -50.23
N ARG A 4 25.48 -3.39 -49.28
CA ARG A 4 24.57 -3.95 -48.28
C ARG A 4 24.08 -2.80 -47.39
N LEU A 5 22.84 -2.34 -47.61
CA LEU A 5 22.14 -1.49 -46.65
C LEU A 5 21.70 -2.36 -45.45
N LEU A 6 22.61 -2.51 -44.49
CA LEU A 6 22.30 -2.86 -43.10
C LEU A 6 22.41 -1.55 -42.31
N CYS A 7 21.30 -1.07 -41.73
CA CYS A 7 21.17 -0.04 -40.68
C CYS A 7 19.84 0.72 -40.91
N CYS A 8 18.90 0.89 -39.98
CA CYS A 8 18.81 0.62 -38.56
C CYS A 8 17.32 0.45 -38.25
N VAL A 9 16.86 -0.73 -37.82
CA VAL A 9 15.58 -0.81 -37.12
C VAL A 9 15.89 -0.41 -35.68
N ALA A 10 15.85 0.89 -35.41
CA ALA A 10 15.90 1.39 -34.04
C ALA A 10 14.58 0.99 -33.37
N PHE A 11 14.56 -0.20 -32.77
CA PHE A 11 13.49 -0.62 -31.89
C PHE A 11 13.64 0.26 -30.64
N CYS A 12 12.92 1.38 -30.60
CA CYS A 12 12.79 2.20 -29.40
C CYS A 12 12.12 1.33 -28.34
N LEU A 13 12.94 0.61 -27.56
CA LEU A 13 12.53 0.07 -26.28
C LEU A 13 12.25 1.30 -25.42
N LEU A 14 11.01 1.79 -25.45
CA LEU A 14 10.47 2.59 -24.38
C LEU A 14 10.67 1.73 -23.13
N GLY A 15 11.72 2.04 -22.37
CA GLY A 15 11.90 1.48 -21.05
C GLY A 15 10.61 1.80 -20.30
N ALA A 16 9.80 0.77 -20.05
CA ALA A 16 8.76 0.84 -19.05
C ALA A 16 9.49 0.99 -17.72
N GLY A 17 9.89 2.23 -17.40
CA GLY A 17 10.37 2.56 -16.08
C GLY A 17 9.26 2.15 -15.13
N SER A 18 9.58 1.23 -14.22
CA SER A 18 8.69 0.96 -13.09
C SER A 18 8.47 2.31 -12.42
N VAL A 19 7.24 2.84 -12.50
CA VAL A 19 6.86 3.96 -11.65
C VAL A 19 7.09 3.46 -10.24
N ASP A 20 8.08 4.03 -9.57
CA ASP A 20 8.42 3.66 -8.20
C ASP A 20 7.16 3.86 -7.37
N CYS A 21 6.52 2.77 -6.97
CA CYS A 21 5.29 2.84 -6.20
C CYS A 21 5.69 3.47 -4.86
N GLY A 22 5.06 4.60 -4.49
CA GLY A 22 5.45 5.35 -3.29
C GLY A 22 5.48 4.51 -2.00
N VAL A 23 4.75 3.39 -1.98
CA VAL A 23 4.79 2.39 -0.91
C VAL A 23 4.81 0.97 -1.48
N THR A 24 5.35 0.02 -0.72
CA THR A 24 5.14 -1.41 -0.96
C THR A 24 4.09 -1.95 0.02
N GLN A 25 2.92 -2.32 -0.49
CA GLN A 25 1.84 -2.90 0.32
C GLN A 25 1.63 -4.40 0.02
N THR A 26 1.49 -5.21 1.08
CA THR A 26 1.28 -6.66 0.98
C THR A 26 0.22 -7.15 1.99
N PRO A 27 -0.70 -8.04 1.61
CA PRO A 27 -0.96 -8.51 0.25
C PRO A 27 -1.63 -7.43 -0.61
N LYS A 28 -1.49 -7.53 -1.94
CA LYS A 28 -2.19 -6.63 -2.89
C LYS A 28 -3.68 -6.97 -3.02
N HIS A 29 -3.99 -8.26 -2.97
CA HIS A 29 -5.35 -8.78 -2.99
C HIS A 29 -5.46 -9.89 -1.95
N LEU A 30 -6.57 -9.92 -1.23
CA LEU A 30 -6.83 -10.91 -0.20
C LEU A 30 -8.31 -11.26 -0.20
N ILE A 31 -8.60 -12.56 -0.23
CA ILE A 31 -9.94 -13.11 -0.05
C ILE A 31 -9.79 -14.18 1.03
N THR A 32 -10.55 -14.05 2.11
CA THR A 32 -10.49 -14.98 3.24
C THR A 32 -11.85 -15.07 3.92
N ALA A 33 -11.99 -16.01 4.85
CA ALA A 33 -13.24 -16.26 5.57
C ALA A 33 -13.48 -15.25 6.71
N ILE A 34 -14.75 -15.06 7.04
CA ILE A 34 -15.20 -14.32 8.23
C ILE A 34 -14.58 -14.97 9.48
N GLY A 35 -14.24 -14.13 10.47
CA GLY A 35 -13.64 -14.55 11.73
C GLY A 35 -12.13 -14.80 11.67
N GLN A 36 -11.52 -14.76 10.48
CA GLN A 36 -10.07 -14.86 10.34
C GLN A 36 -9.39 -13.55 10.72
N GLN A 37 -8.19 -13.66 11.27
CA GLN A 37 -7.30 -12.52 11.48
C GLN A 37 -6.54 -12.20 10.19
N VAL A 38 -6.40 -10.92 9.88
CA VAL A 38 -5.63 -10.43 8.74
C VAL A 38 -4.63 -9.37 9.18
N THR A 39 -3.45 -9.39 8.57
CA THR A 39 -2.47 -8.32 8.69
C THR A 39 -2.10 -7.80 7.32
N LEU A 40 -2.39 -6.53 7.09
CA LEU A 40 -1.90 -5.78 5.94
C LEU A 40 -0.59 -5.09 6.32
N ARG A 41 0.37 -5.11 5.40
CA ARG A 41 1.73 -4.64 5.61
C ARG A 41 2.03 -3.51 4.64
N CYS A 42 2.72 -2.49 5.12
CA CYS A 42 3.15 -1.37 4.31
C CYS A 42 4.60 -0.99 4.63
N SER A 43 5.43 -0.95 3.60
CA SER A 43 6.77 -0.39 3.67
C SER A 43 6.81 0.94 2.90
N PRO A 44 7.09 2.07 3.56
CA PRO A 44 7.26 3.34 2.88
C PRO A 44 8.50 3.35 1.99
N ARG A 45 8.55 4.28 1.04
CA ARG A 45 9.77 4.54 0.27
C ARG A 45 10.87 5.10 1.18
N SER A 46 12.12 4.86 0.80
CA SER A 46 13.26 5.42 1.52
C SER A 46 13.18 6.95 1.57
N GLY A 47 13.28 7.50 2.77
CA GLY A 47 13.25 8.94 3.04
C GLY A 47 11.91 9.46 3.56
N ASP A 48 10.83 8.75 3.29
CA ASP A 48 9.51 9.09 3.83
C ASP A 48 9.48 8.82 5.33
N ARG A 49 8.84 9.71 6.07
CA ARG A 49 8.77 9.70 7.54
C ARG A 49 7.36 9.49 8.05
N SER A 50 6.37 9.76 7.21
CA SER A 50 4.97 9.59 7.52
C SER A 50 4.43 8.33 6.86
N VAL A 51 3.57 7.61 7.57
CA VAL A 51 2.81 6.49 7.00
C VAL A 51 1.35 6.67 7.39
N TYR A 52 0.47 6.46 6.41
CA TYR A 52 -0.97 6.64 6.56
C TYR A 52 -1.70 5.37 6.17
N TRP A 53 -2.74 5.02 6.91
CA TRP A 53 -3.69 3.98 6.52
C TRP A 53 -5.07 4.58 6.25
N TYR A 54 -5.68 4.09 5.19
CA TYR A 54 -7.04 4.43 4.79
C TYR A 54 -7.85 3.18 4.44
N GLN A 55 -9.16 3.29 4.59
CA GLN A 55 -10.14 2.32 4.11
C GLN A 55 -11.08 2.99 3.12
N GLN A 56 -11.47 2.27 2.07
CA GLN A 56 -12.49 2.68 1.14
C GLN A 56 -13.45 1.52 0.89
N SER A 57 -14.59 1.58 1.58
CA SER A 57 -15.71 0.67 1.33
C SER A 57 -16.39 1.01 0.01
N LEU A 58 -17.06 0.02 -0.59
CA LEU A 58 -17.72 0.20 -1.89
C LEU A 58 -18.75 1.34 -1.81
N GLY A 59 -18.63 2.31 -2.73
CA GLY A 59 -19.51 3.48 -2.80
C GLY A 59 -19.25 4.55 -1.73
N GLN A 60 -18.23 4.38 -0.88
CA GLN A 60 -17.81 5.37 0.12
C GLN A 60 -16.54 6.09 -0.32
N GLY A 61 -16.32 7.28 0.27
CA GLY A 61 -15.07 8.02 0.13
C GLY A 61 -13.92 7.35 0.88
N LEU A 62 -12.71 7.87 0.68
CA LEU A 62 -11.52 7.44 1.42
C LEU A 62 -11.66 7.84 2.90
N GLN A 63 -11.63 6.86 3.80
CA GLN A 63 -11.72 7.05 5.25
C GLN A 63 -10.34 6.93 5.88
N PHE A 64 -9.93 7.96 6.60
CA PHE A 64 -8.66 7.97 7.34
C PHE A 64 -8.74 7.08 8.58
N LEU A 65 -7.77 6.18 8.74
CA LEU A 65 -7.67 5.28 9.88
C LEU A 65 -6.61 5.74 10.88
N ILE A 66 -5.37 5.93 10.43
CA ILE A 66 -4.25 6.30 11.32
C ILE A 66 -3.10 6.93 10.54
N GLN A 67 -2.32 7.77 11.22
CA GLN A 67 -1.07 8.36 10.77
C GLN A 67 0.02 8.11 11.81
N TYR A 68 1.17 7.65 11.32
CA TYR A 68 2.44 7.70 12.04
C TYR A 68 3.38 8.74 11.45
N TYR A 69 4.23 9.34 12.29
CA TYR A 69 5.36 10.17 11.88
C TYR A 69 6.59 9.80 12.71
N ASN A 70 7.66 9.36 12.05
CA ASN A 70 8.90 8.90 12.70
C ASN A 70 8.65 7.86 13.81
N GLY A 71 7.77 6.88 13.57
CA GLY A 71 7.45 5.82 14.54
C GLY A 71 6.39 6.19 15.58
N GLU A 72 5.96 7.46 15.64
CA GLU A 72 4.99 7.92 16.63
C GLU A 72 3.59 8.09 16.01
N GLU A 73 2.56 7.58 16.68
CA GLU A 73 1.16 7.86 16.31
C GLU A 73 0.89 9.37 16.45
N ARG A 74 0.47 10.01 15.35
CA ARG A 74 0.16 11.45 15.33
C ARG A 74 -1.33 11.73 15.27
N ALA A 75 -2.07 10.88 14.57
CA ALA A 75 -3.49 11.04 14.40
C ALA A 75 -4.15 9.69 14.22
N LYS A 76 -5.34 9.54 14.79
CA LYS A 76 -6.16 8.34 14.72
C LYS A 76 -7.58 8.74 14.33
N GLY A 77 -8.09 8.09 13.29
CA GLY A 77 -9.47 8.20 12.86
C GLY A 77 -10.40 7.32 13.69
N ASN A 78 -11.63 7.16 13.21
CA ASN A 78 -12.58 6.26 13.83
C ASN A 78 -12.32 4.82 13.35
N ILE A 79 -11.45 4.10 14.06
CA ILE A 79 -11.17 2.69 13.79
C ILE A 79 -12.01 1.80 14.71
N LEU A 80 -12.47 0.67 14.20
CA LEU A 80 -13.18 -0.34 15.00
C LEU A 80 -12.22 -0.96 16.04
N GLU A 81 -12.74 -1.39 17.19
CA GLU A 81 -11.96 -2.09 18.25
C GLU A 81 -11.21 -3.33 17.72
N ARG A 82 -11.75 -3.95 16.66
CA ARG A 82 -11.17 -5.13 16.02
C ARG A 82 -9.96 -4.78 15.13
N PHE A 83 -9.71 -3.49 14.93
CA PHE A 83 -8.65 -2.98 14.08
C PHE A 83 -7.58 -2.37 14.97
N SER A 84 -6.33 -2.70 14.69
CA SER A 84 -5.17 -2.10 15.33
C SER A 84 -4.11 -1.82 14.29
N ALA A 85 -3.29 -0.81 14.52
CA ALA A 85 -2.14 -0.55 13.67
C ALA A 85 -0.91 -0.33 14.53
N GLN A 86 0.24 -0.56 13.93
CA GLN A 86 1.54 -0.33 14.55
C GLN A 86 2.54 0.12 13.49
N GLN A 87 3.56 0.85 13.93
CA GLN A 87 4.73 1.17 13.12
C GLN A 87 5.99 0.71 13.85
N PHE A 88 6.91 0.12 13.10
CA PHE A 88 8.18 -0.39 13.59
C PHE A 88 9.28 0.66 13.40
N ALA A 89 10.45 0.40 14.00
CA ALA A 89 11.59 1.32 13.98
C ALA A 89 12.13 1.60 12.56
N ASP A 90 11.93 0.69 11.62
CA ASP A 90 12.27 0.83 10.20
C ASP A 90 11.16 1.51 9.37
N LEU A 91 10.17 2.09 10.05
CA LEU A 91 8.99 2.74 9.50
C LEU A 91 8.01 1.82 8.76
N HIS A 92 8.29 0.51 8.72
CA HIS A 92 7.30 -0.48 8.31
C HIS A 92 6.05 -0.35 9.18
N SER A 93 4.88 -0.47 8.58
CA SER A 93 3.62 -0.39 9.31
C SER A 93 2.73 -1.58 8.99
N GLU A 94 2.03 -2.03 10.02
CA GLU A 94 1.03 -3.08 9.92
C GLU A 94 -0.33 -2.56 10.35
N LEU A 95 -1.37 -2.93 9.60
CA LEU A 95 -2.77 -2.81 9.97
C LEU A 95 -3.32 -4.22 10.20
N ASN A 96 -3.71 -4.51 11.44
CA ASN A 96 -4.20 -5.80 11.88
C ASN A 96 -5.72 -5.74 12.14
N LEU A 97 -6.44 -6.66 11.52
CA LEU A 97 -7.87 -6.89 11.72
C LEU A 97 -7.99 -8.23 12.44
N SER A 98 -8.32 -8.19 13.74
CA SER A 98 -8.26 -9.35 14.63
C SER A 98 -9.31 -10.42 14.33
N SER A 99 -10.45 -10.00 13.78
CA SER A 99 -11.53 -10.86 13.31
C SER A 99 -12.22 -10.15 12.17
N LEU A 100 -12.40 -10.80 11.02
CA LEU A 100 -13.08 -10.21 9.87
C LEU A 100 -14.60 -10.37 9.94
N GLU A 101 -15.32 -9.34 9.51
CA GLU A 101 -16.76 -9.33 9.23
C GLU A 101 -17.01 -9.05 7.75
N LEU A 102 -18.23 -9.34 7.28
CA LEU A 102 -18.62 -9.10 5.89
C LEU A 102 -18.47 -7.62 5.49
N GLY A 103 -18.70 -6.71 6.44
CA GLY A 103 -18.58 -5.26 6.25
C GLY A 103 -17.15 -4.76 6.05
N ASP A 104 -16.13 -5.58 6.35
CA ASP A 104 -14.71 -5.20 6.18
C ASP A 104 -14.23 -5.37 4.73
N SER A 105 -15.08 -5.89 3.83
CA SER A 105 -14.74 -5.99 2.42
C SER A 105 -14.59 -4.60 1.79
N ALA A 106 -13.35 -4.13 1.68
CA ALA A 106 -13.01 -2.79 1.25
C ALA A 106 -11.64 -2.76 0.56
N LEU A 107 -11.33 -1.63 -0.08
CA LEU A 107 -9.95 -1.31 -0.45
C LEU A 107 -9.25 -0.71 0.76
N TYR A 108 -8.06 -1.21 1.07
CA TYR A 108 -7.21 -0.67 2.11
C TYR A 108 -5.97 -0.06 1.45
N PHE A 109 -5.71 1.21 1.75
CA PHE A 109 -4.62 1.96 1.15
C PHE A 109 -3.61 2.37 2.22
N CYS A 110 -2.34 2.13 1.91
CA CYS A 110 -1.23 2.77 2.55
C CYS A 110 -0.68 3.90 1.67
N ALA A 111 -0.23 4.97 2.31
CA ALA A 111 0.52 6.06 1.67
C ALA A 111 1.68 6.50 2.57
N SER A 112 2.69 7.17 2.00
CA SER A 112 3.83 7.72 2.74
C SER A 112 4.29 9.06 2.18
N SER A 113 5.00 9.84 3.01
CA SER A 113 5.59 11.14 2.68
C SER A 113 6.74 11.55 3.59
#